data_AF-A0A7Z9C891-F1
#
_entry.id   AF-A0A7Z9C891-F1
#
_cell.length_a   1.000
_cell.length_b   1.000
_cell.length_c   1.000
_cell.angle_alpha   90.00
_cell.angle_beta   90.00
_cell.angle_gamma   90.00
#
_symmetry.space_group_name_H-M   'P 1'
#
loop_
_entity.id
_entity.type
_entity.pdbx_description
1 polymer ?
#
loop_
_entity_poly.entity_id
_entity_poly.type
_entity_poly.pdbx_seq_one_letter_code
_entity_poly.pdbx_strand_id
1 'polypeptide(L)'
;MSETAGSVVEIREDQTEFNTAQITALDLQGASRADLAIFFHQVRRTGLDPFARQIYMIPRSTWNAQTRQREMKYTIQTGIDGFRVIARRAASQAGGTYSYSATEYCGPNGQWRDVWLDKEPPLAARVTVYRDGQPFPAVALLSEYAGRTGDGRLTTMWRTKPAIMLGKCAEALALRKAFPQDLSGLYTDDEMTQADNPAVQDHQTAPQPAQPTVQVENPPAAPTAPNSGAAPRQTPSDEEYEDAEIMLTATQVETLEAQVEALRLSSGKMTAAVQWASRHRTRRLEELTEDEADRLIGFLHTKVEEINQQAQQAQAQQAQAQAQAGEGNA
;
A
#
# COMPACT_ATOMS: atom_id res chain seq x y z
N MET A 1 1.53 -41.56 -17.21
CA MET A 1 0.80 -40.36 -16.78
C MET A 1 1.87 -39.34 -16.46
N SER A 2 2.07 -38.35 -17.33
CA SER A 2 3.15 -37.37 -17.18
C SER A 2 2.66 -36.31 -16.20
N GLU A 3 3.17 -36.31 -14.97
CA GLU A 3 3.04 -35.19 -14.05
C GLU A 3 3.64 -33.96 -14.75
N THR A 4 2.79 -33.01 -15.10
CA THR A 4 3.24 -31.73 -15.64
C THR A 4 3.75 -30.96 -14.42
N ALA A 5 5.06 -30.76 -14.33
CA ALA A 5 5.64 -29.93 -13.28
C ALA A 5 5.12 -28.49 -13.46
N GLY A 6 4.06 -28.15 -12.73
CA GLY A 6 3.47 -26.81 -12.72
C GLY A 6 4.48 -25.78 -12.21
N SER A 7 4.28 -24.52 -12.59
CA SER A 7 5.19 -23.45 -12.15
C SER A 7 5.10 -23.27 -10.63
N VAL A 8 6.19 -22.86 -9.99
CA VAL A 8 6.29 -22.73 -8.51
C VAL A 8 5.22 -21.77 -7.93
N VAL A 9 4.71 -20.84 -8.74
CA VAL A 9 3.69 -19.84 -8.36
C VAL A 9 2.27 -20.23 -8.76
N GLU A 10 2.08 -21.32 -9.51
CA GLU A 10 0.75 -21.74 -9.97
C GLU A 10 -0.16 -22.12 -8.80
N ILE A 11 -1.39 -21.59 -8.79
CA ILE A 11 -2.41 -21.94 -7.80
C ILE A 11 -3.18 -23.16 -8.32
N ARG A 12 -2.98 -24.32 -7.69
CA ARG A 12 -3.61 -25.57 -8.12
C ARG A 12 -5.09 -25.62 -7.73
N GLU A 13 -5.86 -26.46 -8.41
CA GLU A 13 -7.30 -26.60 -8.13
C GLU A 13 -7.59 -27.23 -6.76
N ASP A 14 -6.74 -28.14 -6.31
CA ASP A 14 -6.85 -28.85 -5.03
C ASP A 14 -6.26 -28.04 -3.84
N GLN A 15 -5.61 -26.91 -4.13
CA GLN A 15 -4.94 -26.10 -3.12
C GLN A 15 -5.94 -25.36 -2.23
N THR A 16 -5.67 -25.34 -0.93
CA THR A 16 -6.54 -24.75 0.10
C THR A 16 -5.96 -23.52 0.79
N GLU A 17 -4.64 -23.29 0.68
CA GLU A 17 -3.93 -22.12 1.20
C GLU A 17 -2.70 -21.79 0.33
N PHE A 18 -2.22 -20.55 0.34
CA PHE A 18 -0.98 -20.19 -0.36
C PHE A 18 0.23 -20.91 0.23
N ASN A 19 1.15 -21.36 -0.64
CA ASN A 19 2.44 -21.90 -0.20
C ASN A 19 3.46 -20.76 0.03
N THR A 20 4.59 -21.08 0.66
CA THR A 20 5.64 -20.10 0.98
C THR A 20 6.15 -19.36 -0.26
N ALA A 21 6.35 -20.05 -1.38
CA ALA A 21 6.87 -19.42 -2.60
C ALA A 21 5.85 -18.42 -3.19
N GLN A 22 4.56 -18.74 -3.14
CA GLN A 22 3.49 -17.85 -3.55
C GLN A 22 3.37 -16.63 -2.64
N ILE A 23 3.46 -16.81 -1.31
CA ILE A 23 3.43 -15.71 -0.34
C ILE A 23 4.59 -14.76 -0.59
N THR A 24 5.79 -15.29 -0.81
CA THR A 24 6.99 -14.49 -1.12
C THR A 24 6.85 -13.76 -2.45
N ALA A 25 6.38 -14.44 -3.50
CA ALA A 25 6.22 -13.84 -4.82
C ALA A 25 5.12 -12.75 -4.86
N LEU A 26 4.16 -12.79 -3.94
CA LEU A 26 3.11 -11.78 -3.78
C LEU A 26 3.45 -10.68 -2.76
N ASP A 27 4.62 -10.75 -2.11
CA ASP A 27 5.04 -9.82 -1.05
C ASP A 27 4.07 -9.78 0.15
N LEU A 28 3.63 -10.95 0.62
CA LEU A 28 2.62 -11.10 1.69
C LEU A 28 3.15 -11.76 2.97
N GLN A 29 4.48 -11.79 3.17
CA GLN A 29 5.13 -12.43 4.32
C GLN A 29 4.71 -11.79 5.66
N GLY A 30 4.32 -10.50 5.63
CA GLY A 30 3.84 -9.77 6.80
C GLY A 30 2.35 -9.97 7.11
N ALA A 31 1.61 -10.72 6.31
CA ALA A 31 0.18 -10.95 6.50
C ALA A 31 -0.07 -12.11 7.48
N SER A 32 -1.12 -11.99 8.30
CA SER A 32 -1.47 -13.09 9.19
C SER A 32 -2.01 -14.28 8.39
N ARG A 33 -1.94 -15.49 8.96
CA ARG A 33 -2.53 -16.68 8.33
C ARG A 33 -4.03 -16.51 8.06
N ALA A 34 -4.74 -15.76 8.91
CA ALA A 34 -6.16 -15.46 8.74
C ALA A 34 -6.39 -14.54 7.53
N ASP A 35 -5.58 -13.48 7.38
CA ASP A 35 -5.67 -12.57 6.23
C ASP A 35 -5.36 -13.30 4.91
N LEU A 36 -4.31 -14.12 4.91
CA LEU A 36 -3.93 -14.96 3.77
C LEU A 36 -5.03 -15.95 3.39
N ALA A 37 -5.71 -16.56 4.38
CA ALA A 37 -6.83 -17.46 4.12
C ALA A 37 -8.04 -16.75 3.50
N ILE A 38 -8.35 -15.54 3.97
CA ILE A 38 -9.42 -14.70 3.38
C ILE A 38 -9.06 -14.31 1.95
N PHE A 39 -7.82 -13.90 1.71
CA PHE A 39 -7.36 -13.55 0.37
C PHE A 39 -7.36 -14.75 -0.58
N PHE A 40 -6.91 -15.91 -0.11
CA PHE A 40 -6.97 -17.15 -0.89
C PHE A 40 -8.41 -17.54 -1.23
N HIS A 41 -9.33 -17.45 -0.26
CA HIS A 41 -10.76 -17.66 -0.51
C HIS A 41 -11.28 -16.72 -1.60
N GLN A 42 -10.91 -15.43 -1.56
CA GLN A 42 -11.34 -14.46 -2.57
C GLN A 42 -10.79 -14.80 -3.96
N VAL A 43 -9.51 -15.16 -4.06
CA VAL A 43 -8.88 -15.63 -5.29
C VAL A 43 -9.62 -16.83 -5.87
N ARG A 44 -9.93 -17.83 -5.04
CA ARG A 44 -10.68 -19.04 -5.47
C ARG A 44 -12.11 -18.74 -5.88
N ARG A 45 -12.84 -17.95 -5.09
CA ARG A 45 -14.25 -17.60 -5.33
C ARG A 45 -14.43 -16.81 -6.63
N THR A 46 -13.51 -15.89 -6.91
CA THR A 46 -13.60 -15.02 -8.09
C THR A 46 -12.92 -15.61 -9.33
N GLY A 47 -12.02 -16.58 -9.13
CA GLY A 47 -11.16 -17.12 -10.18
C GLY A 47 -10.20 -16.07 -10.76
N LEU A 48 -9.89 -15.02 -10.00
CA LEU A 48 -8.93 -13.99 -10.38
C LEU A 48 -7.52 -14.42 -10.01
N ASP A 49 -6.56 -14.09 -10.86
CA ASP A 49 -5.17 -14.45 -10.67
C ASP A 49 -4.37 -13.28 -10.03
N PRO A 50 -3.82 -13.47 -8.81
CA PRO A 50 -3.04 -12.44 -8.15
C PRO A 50 -1.67 -12.21 -8.82
N PHE A 51 -1.10 -13.20 -9.51
CA PHE A 51 0.17 -13.08 -10.22
C PHE A 51 0.01 -12.36 -11.56
N ALA A 52 -1.16 -12.52 -12.20
CA ALA A 52 -1.55 -11.73 -13.36
C ALA A 52 -2.06 -10.33 -13.00
N ARG A 53 -1.89 -9.89 -11.72
CA ARG A 53 -2.26 -8.55 -11.26
C ARG A 53 -3.76 -8.23 -11.41
N GLN A 54 -4.60 -9.25 -11.35
CA GLN A 54 -6.06 -9.08 -11.43
C GLN A 54 -6.68 -8.78 -10.07
N ILE A 55 -6.04 -9.23 -8.99
CA ILE A 55 -6.47 -9.02 -7.60
C ILE A 55 -5.23 -8.89 -6.70
N TYR A 56 -5.32 -8.05 -5.69
CA TYR A 56 -4.22 -7.72 -4.79
C TYR A 56 -4.68 -7.79 -3.34
N MET A 57 -3.74 -8.07 -2.44
CA MET A 57 -3.90 -7.80 -1.02
C MET A 57 -2.86 -6.77 -0.63
N ILE A 58 -3.30 -5.59 -0.20
CA ILE A 58 -2.44 -4.43 0.03
C ILE A 58 -2.46 -4.06 1.51
N PRO A 59 -1.29 -3.88 2.16
CA PRO A 59 -1.21 -3.37 3.52
C PRO A 59 -1.62 -1.89 3.57
N ARG A 60 -2.53 -1.55 4.48
CA ARG A 60 -3.00 -0.18 4.73
C ARG A 60 -2.78 0.17 6.20
N SER A 61 -2.09 1.28 6.43
CA SER A 61 -1.90 1.83 7.77
C SER A 61 -3.16 2.58 8.19
N THR A 62 -3.90 2.01 9.14
CA THR A 62 -5.13 2.60 9.66
C THR A 62 -4.89 3.13 11.07
N TRP A 63 -5.39 4.32 11.38
CA TRP A 63 -5.38 4.82 12.75
C TRP A 63 -6.42 4.08 13.60
N ASN A 64 -5.98 3.44 14.67
CA ASN A 64 -6.87 2.86 15.66
C ASN A 64 -7.03 3.85 16.82
N ALA A 65 -8.24 4.39 16.97
CA ALA A 65 -8.55 5.39 18.01
C ALA A 65 -8.53 4.82 19.44
N GLN A 66 -8.78 3.51 19.60
CA GLN A 66 -8.79 2.85 20.91
C GLN A 66 -7.36 2.62 21.41
N THR A 67 -6.49 2.09 20.56
CA THR A 67 -5.09 1.81 20.89
C THR A 67 -4.18 3.04 20.71
N ARG A 68 -4.69 4.09 20.05
CA ARG A 68 -3.95 5.32 19.66
C ARG A 68 -2.68 5.01 18.89
N GLN A 69 -2.74 3.97 18.07
CA GLN A 69 -1.63 3.49 17.26
C GLN A 69 -2.07 3.31 15.82
N ARG A 70 -1.11 3.42 14.90
CA ARG A 70 -1.31 2.99 13.52
C ARG A 70 -1.17 1.48 13.48
N GLU A 71 -2.22 0.82 13.02
CA GLU A 71 -2.26 -0.62 12.84
C GLU A 71 -2.23 -0.94 11.35
N MET A 72 -1.50 -1.99 10.99
CA MET A 72 -1.50 -2.49 9.62
C MET A 72 -2.73 -3.37 9.42
N LYS A 73 -3.56 -3.04 8.43
CA LYS A 73 -4.69 -3.86 7.99
C LYS A 73 -4.51 -4.20 6.53
N TYR A 74 -4.70 -5.46 6.17
CA TYR A 74 -4.66 -5.87 4.77
C TYR A 74 -6.04 -5.69 4.14
N THR A 75 -6.06 -5.06 2.97
CA THR A 75 -7.28 -4.87 2.19
C THR A 75 -7.17 -5.57 0.86
N ILE A 76 -8.22 -6.26 0.44
CA ILE A 76 -8.26 -6.93 -0.85
C ILE A 76 -8.86 -5.98 -1.88
N GLN A 77 -8.16 -5.80 -2.99
CA GLN A 77 -8.54 -4.91 -4.07
C GLN A 77 -8.49 -5.65 -5.39
N THR A 78 -9.46 -5.40 -6.25
CA THR A 78 -9.49 -5.94 -7.60
C THR A 78 -8.96 -4.91 -8.58
N GLY A 79 -8.01 -5.31 -9.43
CA GLY A 79 -7.51 -4.47 -10.51
C GLY A 79 -8.55 -4.33 -11.62
N ILE A 80 -8.40 -3.30 -12.48
CA ILE A 80 -9.27 -3.13 -13.65
C ILE A 80 -9.24 -4.36 -14.57
N ASP A 81 -8.09 -5.04 -14.68
CA ASP A 81 -7.97 -6.27 -15.47
C ASP A 81 -8.77 -7.43 -14.86
N GLY A 82 -8.90 -7.49 -13.54
CA GLY A 82 -9.82 -8.44 -12.89
C GLY A 82 -11.27 -8.18 -13.26
N PHE A 83 -11.68 -6.91 -13.31
CA PHE A 83 -13.03 -6.54 -13.74
C PHE A 83 -13.28 -6.92 -15.21
N ARG A 84 -12.32 -6.66 -16.10
CA ARG A 84 -12.39 -7.03 -17.52
C ARG A 84 -12.52 -8.54 -17.71
N VAL A 85 -11.77 -9.32 -16.95
CA VAL A 85 -11.82 -10.80 -16.99
C VAL A 85 -13.17 -11.31 -16.52
N ILE A 86 -13.70 -10.79 -15.41
CA ILE A 86 -15.02 -11.17 -14.90
C ILE A 86 -16.10 -10.81 -15.92
N ALA A 87 -16.11 -9.57 -16.42
CA ALA A 87 -17.05 -9.11 -17.43
C ALA A 87 -17.01 -9.98 -18.70
N ARG A 88 -15.81 -10.34 -19.17
CA ARG A 88 -15.64 -11.24 -20.31
C ARG A 88 -16.21 -12.62 -20.04
N ARG A 89 -15.93 -13.22 -18.87
CA ARG A 89 -16.46 -14.54 -18.51
C ARG A 89 -17.98 -14.51 -18.39
N ALA A 90 -18.54 -13.50 -17.75
CA ALA A 90 -19.98 -13.33 -17.58
C ALA A 90 -20.71 -13.17 -18.93
N ALA A 91 -20.17 -12.33 -19.83
CA ALA A 91 -20.72 -12.18 -21.19
C ALA A 91 -20.67 -13.51 -21.96
N SER A 92 -19.51 -14.19 -21.95
CA SER A 92 -19.35 -15.48 -22.64
C SER A 92 -20.29 -16.57 -22.09
N GLN A 93 -20.46 -16.66 -20.77
CA GLN A 93 -21.36 -17.63 -20.13
C GLN A 93 -22.83 -17.37 -20.46
N ALA A 94 -23.21 -16.10 -20.62
CA ALA A 94 -24.55 -15.71 -21.06
C ALA A 94 -24.75 -15.86 -22.58
N GLY A 95 -23.72 -16.25 -23.34
CA GLY A 95 -23.76 -16.29 -24.82
C GLY A 95 -23.84 -14.89 -25.47
N GLY A 96 -23.55 -13.84 -24.71
CA GLY A 96 -23.64 -12.44 -25.11
C GLY A 96 -22.31 -11.85 -25.55
N THR A 97 -22.33 -10.56 -25.85
CA THR A 97 -21.13 -9.80 -26.19
C THR A 97 -21.09 -8.48 -25.45
N TYR A 98 -19.89 -7.94 -25.29
CA TYR A 98 -19.74 -6.59 -24.76
C TYR A 98 -18.55 -5.87 -25.39
N SER A 99 -18.62 -4.55 -25.41
CA SER A 99 -17.60 -3.64 -25.96
C SER A 99 -17.55 -2.34 -25.17
N TYR A 100 -16.64 -1.45 -25.54
CA TYR A 100 -16.43 -0.16 -24.87
C TYR A 100 -16.53 0.98 -25.90
N SER A 101 -16.99 2.15 -25.45
CA SER A 101 -16.67 3.40 -26.13
C SER A 101 -15.20 3.76 -25.94
N ALA A 102 -14.70 4.74 -26.71
CA ALA A 102 -13.51 5.46 -26.29
C ALA A 102 -13.72 6.08 -24.89
N THR A 103 -12.65 6.21 -24.14
CA THR A 103 -12.66 7.00 -22.90
C THR A 103 -12.64 8.47 -23.28
N GLU A 104 -13.60 9.22 -22.75
CA GLU A 104 -13.68 10.66 -22.96
C GLU A 104 -13.32 11.38 -21.66
N TYR A 105 -12.76 12.58 -21.77
CA TYR A 105 -12.27 13.38 -20.67
C TYR A 105 -12.83 14.79 -20.75
N CYS A 106 -13.14 15.38 -19.61
CA CYS A 106 -13.70 16.73 -19.52
C CYS A 106 -12.86 17.63 -18.63
N GLY A 107 -12.63 18.85 -19.11
CA GLY A 107 -11.94 19.91 -18.39
C GLY A 107 -12.85 20.96 -17.80
N PRO A 108 -12.26 22.06 -17.26
CA PRO A 108 -13.01 23.20 -16.76
C PRO A 108 -13.93 23.85 -17.80
N ASN A 109 -13.62 23.70 -19.10
CA ASN A 109 -14.44 24.22 -20.20
C ASN A 109 -15.71 23.40 -20.49
N GLY A 110 -15.92 22.26 -19.81
CA GLY A 110 -17.08 21.40 -20.01
C GLY A 110 -17.07 20.59 -21.32
N GLN A 111 -15.99 20.65 -22.11
CA GLN A 111 -15.90 19.96 -23.40
C GLN A 111 -15.30 18.56 -23.23
N TRP A 112 -15.98 17.56 -23.79
CA TRP A 112 -15.52 16.18 -23.82
C TRP A 112 -14.55 15.94 -24.98
N ARG A 113 -13.43 15.29 -24.71
CA ARG A 113 -12.40 14.90 -25.69
C ARG A 113 -11.91 13.49 -25.45
N ASP A 114 -11.57 12.77 -26.51
CA ASP A 114 -11.09 11.39 -26.49
C ASP A 114 -9.61 11.25 -26.07
N VAL A 115 -8.84 12.35 -26.16
CA VAL A 115 -7.45 12.41 -25.71
C VAL A 115 -7.23 13.60 -24.79
N TRP A 116 -6.50 13.39 -23.70
CA TRP A 116 -6.12 14.45 -22.76
C TRP A 116 -4.64 14.79 -22.87
N LEU A 117 -4.33 15.97 -23.42
CA LEU A 117 -2.94 16.45 -23.63
C LEU A 117 -2.57 17.62 -22.72
N ASP A 118 -3.52 18.13 -21.93
CA ASP A 118 -3.27 19.28 -21.06
C ASP A 118 -2.44 18.87 -19.84
N LYS A 119 -1.64 19.81 -19.35
CA LYS A 119 -0.83 19.64 -18.12
C LYS A 119 -1.69 19.49 -16.87
N GLU A 120 -2.82 20.21 -16.83
CA GLU A 120 -3.77 20.11 -15.73
C GLU A 120 -4.55 18.79 -15.82
N PRO A 121 -4.83 18.11 -14.70
CA PRO A 121 -5.65 16.91 -14.69
C PRO A 121 -7.04 17.13 -15.31
N PRO A 122 -7.61 16.13 -16.02
CA PRO A 122 -9.03 16.15 -16.34
C PRO A 122 -9.86 16.18 -15.06
N LEU A 123 -10.97 16.92 -15.09
CA LEU A 123 -11.90 17.00 -13.97
C LEU A 123 -12.90 15.84 -13.97
N ALA A 124 -13.17 15.26 -15.14
CA ALA A 124 -13.99 14.07 -15.28
C ALA A 124 -13.48 13.15 -16.39
N ALA A 125 -13.76 11.85 -16.26
CA ALA A 125 -13.67 10.89 -17.35
C ALA A 125 -14.99 10.15 -17.52
N ARG A 126 -15.32 9.76 -18.75
CA ARG A 126 -16.52 9.02 -19.11
C ARG A 126 -16.15 7.80 -19.93
N VAL A 127 -16.75 6.67 -19.59
CA VAL A 127 -16.67 5.42 -20.35
C VAL A 127 -18.07 4.85 -20.46
N THR A 128 -18.41 4.31 -21.64
CA THR A 128 -19.64 3.54 -21.84
C THR A 128 -19.28 2.11 -22.17
N VAL A 129 -19.76 1.18 -21.35
CA VAL A 129 -19.75 -0.25 -21.68
C VAL A 129 -21.04 -0.56 -22.44
N TYR A 130 -20.93 -1.23 -23.58
CA TYR A 130 -22.07 -1.76 -24.30
C TYR A 130 -22.15 -3.25 -24.03
N ARG A 131 -23.28 -3.74 -23.52
CA ARG A 131 -23.53 -5.17 -23.33
C ARG A 131 -24.81 -5.54 -24.07
N ASP A 132 -24.70 -6.49 -24.99
CA ASP A 132 -25.82 -6.96 -25.81
C ASP A 132 -26.58 -5.80 -26.51
N GLY A 133 -25.80 -4.81 -26.98
CA GLY A 133 -26.30 -3.60 -27.64
C GLY A 133 -26.83 -2.50 -26.71
N GLN A 134 -26.92 -2.73 -25.40
CA GLN A 134 -27.40 -1.74 -24.42
C GLN A 134 -26.25 -0.93 -23.80
N PRO A 135 -26.35 0.40 -23.71
CA PRO A 135 -25.31 1.26 -23.15
C PRO A 135 -25.38 1.39 -21.62
N PHE A 136 -24.21 1.30 -20.97
CA PHE A 136 -24.01 1.50 -19.54
C PHE A 136 -22.97 2.61 -19.33
N PRO A 137 -23.34 3.89 -19.47
CA PRO A 137 -22.42 5.01 -19.31
C PRO A 137 -22.09 5.25 -17.83
N ALA A 138 -20.83 5.59 -17.55
CA ALA A 138 -20.40 6.07 -16.25
C ALA A 138 -19.42 7.24 -16.37
N VAL A 139 -19.49 8.13 -15.39
CA VAL A 139 -18.62 9.29 -15.26
C VAL A 139 -17.93 9.19 -13.90
N ALA A 140 -16.62 9.36 -13.88
CA ALA A 140 -15.83 9.51 -12.66
C ALA A 140 -15.34 10.96 -12.55
N LEU A 141 -15.52 11.58 -11.39
CA LEU A 141 -15.04 12.94 -11.11
C LEU A 141 -13.73 12.91 -10.33
N LEU A 142 -12.76 13.73 -10.74
CA LEU A 142 -11.47 13.85 -10.05
C LEU A 142 -11.66 14.23 -8.57
N SER A 143 -12.64 15.08 -8.27
CA SER A 143 -12.95 15.51 -6.90
C SER A 143 -13.43 14.38 -5.99
N GLU A 144 -14.02 13.32 -6.55
CA GLU A 144 -14.61 12.22 -5.80
C GLU A 144 -13.61 11.06 -5.60
N TYR A 145 -12.79 10.80 -6.62
CA TYR A 145 -11.92 9.62 -6.65
C TYR A 145 -10.45 9.90 -6.34
N ALA A 146 -9.97 11.12 -6.59
CA ALA A 146 -8.55 11.37 -6.50
C ALA A 146 -8.07 11.35 -5.05
N GLY A 147 -7.17 10.43 -4.74
CA GLY A 147 -6.51 10.36 -3.45
C GLY A 147 -5.71 11.63 -3.17
N ARG A 148 -5.80 12.13 -1.93
CA ARG A 148 -5.08 13.31 -1.48
C ARG A 148 -4.14 12.98 -0.32
N THR A 149 -3.00 13.66 -0.29
CA THR A 149 -2.08 13.65 0.84
C THR A 149 -2.61 14.51 1.98
N GLY A 150 -2.02 14.40 3.17
CA GLY A 150 -2.47 15.15 4.35
C GLY A 150 -2.40 16.68 4.20
N ASP A 151 -1.61 17.19 3.27
CA ASP A 151 -1.52 18.61 2.90
C ASP A 151 -2.48 19.00 1.75
N GLY A 152 -3.41 18.11 1.35
CA GLY A 152 -4.47 18.37 0.38
C GLY A 152 -4.06 18.23 -1.09
N ARG A 153 -2.79 17.96 -1.39
CA ARG A 153 -2.30 17.72 -2.75
C ARG A 153 -2.73 16.35 -3.26
N LEU A 154 -2.76 16.18 -4.59
CA LEU A 154 -2.95 14.86 -5.19
C LEU A 154 -1.78 13.94 -4.83
N THR A 155 -2.07 12.66 -4.55
CA THR A 155 -1.02 11.65 -4.38
C THR A 155 -0.21 11.48 -5.68
N THR A 156 0.99 10.91 -5.57
CA THR A 156 1.94 10.82 -6.70
C THR A 156 1.33 10.20 -7.95
N MET A 157 0.54 9.13 -7.82
CA MET A 157 -0.12 8.49 -8.96
C MET A 157 -1.12 9.42 -9.66
N TRP A 158 -1.94 10.13 -8.88
CA TRP A 158 -2.92 11.08 -9.41
C TRP A 158 -2.27 12.35 -9.97
N ARG A 159 -1.10 12.76 -9.49
CA ARG A 159 -0.33 13.88 -10.06
C ARG A 159 0.37 13.51 -11.37
N THR A 160 0.91 12.31 -11.48
CA THR A 160 1.74 11.89 -12.62
C THR A 160 0.94 11.25 -13.75
N LYS A 161 -0.18 10.58 -13.46
CA LYS A 161 -0.99 9.86 -14.45
C LYS A 161 -2.51 10.12 -14.31
N PRO A 162 -2.96 11.38 -14.16
CA PRO A 162 -4.35 11.68 -13.79
C PRO A 162 -5.39 11.15 -14.79
N ALA A 163 -5.16 11.30 -16.09
CA ALA A 163 -6.11 10.85 -17.12
C ALA A 163 -6.27 9.33 -17.14
N ILE A 164 -5.18 8.58 -16.95
CA ILE A 164 -5.24 7.11 -16.90
C ILE A 164 -5.99 6.66 -15.65
N MET A 165 -5.69 7.26 -14.49
CA MET A 165 -6.36 6.92 -13.23
C MET A 165 -7.87 7.18 -13.31
N LEU A 166 -8.26 8.36 -13.80
CA LEU A 166 -9.67 8.73 -13.91
C LEU A 166 -10.40 7.88 -14.96
N GLY A 167 -9.73 7.54 -16.07
CA GLY A 167 -10.25 6.61 -17.06
C GLY A 167 -10.53 5.22 -16.48
N LYS A 168 -9.63 4.68 -15.66
CA LYS A 168 -9.83 3.42 -14.95
C LYS A 168 -11.02 3.47 -13.99
N CYS A 169 -11.20 4.56 -13.26
CA CYS A 169 -12.35 4.76 -12.39
C CYS A 169 -13.66 4.72 -13.20
N ALA A 170 -13.73 5.49 -14.28
CA ALA A 170 -14.92 5.54 -15.15
C ALA A 170 -15.23 4.17 -15.77
N GLU A 171 -14.20 3.43 -16.21
CA GLU A 171 -14.34 2.07 -16.74
C GLU A 171 -14.87 1.10 -15.68
N ALA A 172 -14.32 1.11 -14.47
CA ALA A 172 -14.78 0.26 -13.37
C ALA A 172 -16.25 0.52 -13.02
N LEU A 173 -16.67 1.79 -13.00
CA LEU A 173 -18.06 2.17 -12.77
C LEU A 173 -18.99 1.68 -13.90
N ALA A 174 -18.57 1.81 -15.16
CA ALA A 174 -19.34 1.34 -16.30
C ALA A 174 -19.48 -0.19 -16.29
N LEU A 175 -18.41 -0.91 -15.95
CA LEU A 175 -18.42 -2.36 -15.79
C LEU A 175 -19.35 -2.81 -14.66
N ARG A 176 -19.35 -2.15 -13.51
CA ARG A 176 -20.31 -2.46 -12.42
C ARG A 176 -21.76 -2.27 -12.84
N LYS A 177 -22.06 -1.24 -13.64
CA LYS A 177 -23.41 -1.03 -14.20
C LYS A 177 -23.79 -2.15 -15.18
N ALA A 178 -22.87 -2.60 -16.02
CA ALA A 178 -23.12 -3.62 -17.03
C ALA A 178 -23.14 -5.06 -16.47
N PHE A 179 -22.39 -5.33 -15.39
CA PHE A 179 -22.22 -6.65 -14.77
C PHE A 179 -22.40 -6.60 -13.24
N PRO A 180 -23.55 -6.11 -12.72
CA PRO A 180 -23.71 -5.83 -11.30
C PRO A 180 -23.69 -7.09 -10.42
N GLN A 181 -24.21 -8.21 -10.90
CA GLN A 181 -24.21 -9.48 -10.14
C GLN A 181 -22.80 -10.08 -10.07
N ASP A 182 -22.07 -10.02 -11.17
CA ASP A 182 -20.74 -10.63 -11.30
C ASP A 182 -19.64 -9.83 -10.57
N LEU A 183 -19.80 -8.50 -10.50
CA LEU A 183 -18.85 -7.59 -9.85
C LEU A 183 -19.28 -7.16 -8.43
N SER A 184 -20.41 -7.64 -7.94
CA SER A 184 -20.88 -7.32 -6.59
C SER A 184 -19.88 -7.78 -5.53
N GLY A 185 -19.56 -6.89 -4.58
CA GLY A 185 -18.63 -7.18 -3.49
C GLY A 185 -17.14 -7.13 -3.88
N LEU A 186 -16.82 -6.68 -5.10
CA LEU A 186 -15.44 -6.40 -5.52
C LEU A 186 -15.19 -4.90 -5.54
N TYR A 187 -14.13 -4.49 -4.86
CA TYR A 187 -13.71 -3.09 -4.73
C TYR A 187 -12.43 -2.86 -5.52
N THR A 188 -12.36 -1.74 -6.22
CA THR A 188 -11.14 -1.24 -6.88
C THR A 188 -10.35 -0.36 -5.92
N ASP A 189 -9.04 -0.22 -6.13
CA ASP A 189 -8.17 0.62 -5.27
C ASP A 189 -8.70 2.05 -5.08
N ASP A 190 -9.21 2.63 -6.18
CA ASP A 190 -9.72 4.00 -6.20
C ASP A 190 -10.94 4.20 -5.27
N GLU A 191 -11.78 3.17 -5.08
CA GLU A 191 -12.95 3.24 -4.18
C GLU A 191 -12.55 3.10 -2.71
N MET A 192 -11.51 2.32 -2.43
CA MET A 192 -11.02 2.16 -1.07
C MET A 192 -10.22 3.38 -0.62
N THR A 193 -9.53 4.04 -1.54
CA THR A 193 -8.83 5.30 -1.26
C THR A 193 -9.79 6.43 -0.91
N GLN A 194 -11.02 6.42 -1.45
CA GLN A 194 -12.08 7.33 -1.02
C GLN A 194 -12.51 7.06 0.44
N ALA A 195 -12.71 5.78 0.80
CA ALA A 195 -13.19 5.41 2.14
C ALA A 195 -12.20 5.81 3.26
N ASP A 196 -10.90 5.86 2.95
CA ASP A 196 -9.84 6.26 3.87
C ASP A 196 -9.61 7.79 3.93
N ASN A 197 -10.27 8.58 3.07
CA ASN A 197 -10.12 10.03 3.06
C ASN A 197 -11.06 10.64 4.13
N PRO A 198 -10.57 11.39 5.13
CA PRO A 198 -11.45 12.03 6.09
C PRO A 198 -12.35 13.01 5.34
N ALA A 199 -13.64 12.69 5.26
CA ALA A 199 -14.63 13.56 4.67
C ALA A 199 -14.52 14.95 5.30
N VAL A 200 -14.21 15.97 4.49
CA VAL A 200 -14.44 17.35 4.89
C VAL A 200 -15.96 17.48 5.00
N GLN A 201 -16.46 17.40 6.24
CA GLN A 201 -17.87 17.55 6.54
C GLN A 201 -18.26 19.01 6.29
N ASP A 202 -18.74 19.31 5.08
CA ASP A 202 -19.48 20.53 4.82
C ASP A 202 -20.91 20.34 5.33
N HIS A 203 -21.15 20.75 6.58
CA HIS A 203 -22.46 20.71 7.20
C HIS A 203 -23.35 21.83 6.63
N GLN A 204 -23.89 21.63 5.43
CA GLN A 204 -25.07 22.40 5.02
C GLN A 204 -26.29 21.87 5.77
N THR A 205 -26.73 22.67 6.74
CA THR A 205 -27.87 22.38 7.62
C THR A 205 -29.16 22.74 6.89
N ALA A 206 -30.01 21.75 6.63
CA ALA A 206 -31.43 21.96 6.36
C ALA A 206 -32.24 21.40 7.54
N PRO A 207 -33.24 22.13 8.09
CA PRO A 207 -33.86 21.80 9.36
C PRO A 207 -35.00 20.79 9.21
N GLN A 208 -35.04 19.78 10.10
CA GLN A 208 -36.23 18.95 10.34
C GLN A 208 -36.60 18.94 11.85
N PRO A 209 -37.91 18.85 12.17
CA PRO A 209 -38.49 19.30 13.44
C PRO A 209 -38.32 18.33 14.63
N ALA A 210 -38.34 18.93 15.82
CA ALA A 210 -37.99 18.37 17.12
C ALA A 210 -39.05 17.46 17.78
N GLN A 211 -38.58 16.46 18.54
CA GLN A 211 -39.22 15.94 19.77
C GLN A 211 -38.15 15.41 20.77
N PRO A 212 -38.44 15.39 22.09
CA PRO A 212 -37.53 15.92 23.12
C PRO A 212 -36.61 14.90 23.82
N THR A 213 -35.39 15.34 24.11
CA THR A 213 -34.36 14.65 24.89
C THR A 213 -34.39 15.04 26.37
N VAL A 214 -34.27 14.04 27.25
CA VAL A 214 -34.02 14.20 28.70
C VAL A 214 -32.53 14.51 28.90
N GLN A 215 -32.24 15.53 29.70
CA GLN A 215 -30.91 16.10 29.95
C GLN A 215 -30.18 15.38 31.10
N VAL A 216 -28.87 15.20 30.96
CA VAL A 216 -27.94 15.13 32.10
C VAL A 216 -26.70 15.99 31.77
N GLU A 217 -26.37 16.86 32.71
CA GLU A 217 -25.46 18.01 32.62
C GLU A 217 -23.97 17.66 32.49
N ASN A 218 -23.22 18.54 31.80
CA ASN A 218 -21.76 18.61 31.85
C ASN A 218 -21.29 19.55 32.99
N PRO A 219 -20.12 19.30 33.62
CA PRO A 219 -19.39 20.31 34.40
C PRO A 219 -18.37 21.11 33.53
N PRO A 220 -17.81 22.22 34.08
CA PRO A 220 -17.51 23.45 33.32
C PRO A 220 -16.08 23.60 32.81
N ALA A 221 -15.88 24.72 32.11
CA ALA A 221 -14.80 25.04 31.17
C ALA A 221 -13.55 25.77 31.74
N ALA A 222 -12.53 25.80 30.87
CA ALA A 222 -11.49 26.82 30.64
C ALA A 222 -10.24 26.78 31.57
N PRO A 223 -9.01 27.17 31.11
CA PRO A 223 -8.77 28.37 30.31
C PRO A 223 -7.84 28.27 29.09
N THR A 224 -7.96 29.32 28.29
CA THR A 224 -7.33 29.74 27.03
C THR A 224 -5.89 30.25 27.16
N ALA A 225 -5.20 30.26 26.01
CA ALA A 225 -4.22 31.24 25.47
C ALA A 225 -2.86 30.62 25.08
N PRO A 226 -2.06 31.25 24.19
CA PRO A 226 -2.41 32.01 22.99
C PRO A 226 -1.63 31.53 21.73
N ASN A 227 -2.10 32.04 20.59
CA ASN A 227 -1.45 31.97 19.29
C ASN A 227 -0.12 32.75 19.29
N SER A 228 0.95 32.15 18.77
CA SER A 228 2.17 32.86 18.34
C SER A 228 2.60 32.30 16.99
N GLY A 229 2.43 33.10 15.95
CA GLY A 229 3.03 32.86 14.65
C GLY A 229 4.49 33.33 14.62
N ALA A 230 5.30 32.67 13.79
CA ALA A 230 6.34 33.27 12.95
C ALA A 230 7.09 32.19 12.15
N ALA A 231 6.80 32.14 10.84
CA ALA A 231 7.73 32.18 9.69
C ALA A 231 8.95 31.22 9.57
N PRO A 232 9.45 31.02 8.35
CA PRO A 232 9.78 29.71 7.81
C PRO A 232 11.27 29.35 7.92
N ARG A 233 11.58 28.06 8.04
CA ARG A 233 12.93 27.55 7.76
C ARG A 233 12.91 26.94 6.36
N GLN A 234 13.49 27.67 5.41
CA GLN A 234 13.81 27.20 4.08
C GLN A 234 14.73 25.98 4.19
N THR A 235 14.41 24.92 3.46
CA THR A 235 15.36 23.88 3.06
C THR A 235 15.45 23.88 1.53
N PRO A 236 16.63 23.63 0.96
CA PRO A 236 16.90 23.88 -0.45
C PRO A 236 16.07 22.98 -1.36
N SER A 237 15.83 23.50 -2.56
CA SER A 237 15.34 22.78 -3.73
C SER A 237 16.17 21.53 -3.99
N ASP A 238 15.52 20.37 -3.99
CA ASP A 238 16.09 19.16 -4.59
C ASP A 238 16.04 19.32 -6.10
N GLU A 239 17.21 19.65 -6.63
CA GLU A 239 17.58 19.57 -8.04
C GLU A 239 17.34 18.16 -8.57
N GLU A 240 17.09 18.12 -9.88
CA GLU A 240 16.91 16.94 -10.71
C GLU A 240 17.97 15.86 -10.43
N TYR A 241 17.51 14.64 -10.11
CA TYR A 241 18.31 13.44 -10.30
C TYR A 241 17.66 12.59 -11.38
N GLU A 242 18.27 12.63 -12.56
CA GLU A 242 18.02 11.72 -13.67
C GLU A 242 18.31 10.27 -13.27
N ASP A 243 17.62 9.35 -13.95
CA ASP A 243 17.64 7.90 -13.81
C ASP A 243 19.05 7.27 -13.69
N ALA A 244 19.59 7.18 -12.47
CA ALA A 244 20.72 6.30 -12.14
C ALA A 244 20.18 5.06 -11.43
N GLU A 245 20.53 3.88 -11.94
CA GLU A 245 20.18 2.54 -11.43
C GLU A 245 20.35 2.44 -9.89
N ILE A 246 19.25 2.54 -9.15
CA ILE A 246 19.24 2.25 -7.70
C ILE A 246 18.99 0.76 -7.55
N MET A 247 20.05 -0.04 -7.40
CA MET A 247 19.98 -1.40 -6.86
C MET A 247 21.22 -1.73 -6.04
N LEU A 248 21.00 -2.28 -4.84
CA LEU A 248 22.01 -2.97 -4.04
C LEU A 248 22.64 -4.10 -4.88
N THR A 249 23.96 -4.27 -4.79
CA THR A 249 24.61 -5.45 -5.38
C THR A 249 24.23 -6.72 -4.62
N ALA A 250 24.23 -7.88 -5.28
CA ALA A 250 23.91 -9.16 -4.64
C ALA A 250 24.79 -9.45 -3.41
N THR A 251 26.06 -9.05 -3.46
CA THR A 251 27.01 -9.18 -2.34
C THR A 251 26.66 -8.28 -1.16
N GLN A 252 26.17 -7.05 -1.41
CA GLN A 252 25.72 -6.15 -0.35
C GLN A 252 24.46 -6.67 0.34
N VAL A 253 23.51 -7.24 -0.42
CA VAL A 253 22.30 -7.87 0.14
C VAL A 253 22.67 -9.03 1.06
N GLU A 254 23.48 -9.96 0.58
CA GLU A 254 23.92 -11.13 1.35
C GLU A 254 24.67 -10.72 2.63
N THR A 255 25.52 -9.70 2.54
CA THR A 255 26.27 -9.18 3.70
C THR A 255 25.35 -8.50 4.72
N LEU A 256 24.36 -7.73 4.27
CA LEU A 256 23.37 -7.10 5.15
C LEU A 256 22.52 -8.16 5.86
N GLU A 257 22.02 -9.17 5.15
CA GLU A 257 21.24 -10.26 5.75
C GLU A 257 22.03 -11.00 6.84
N ALA A 258 23.29 -11.34 6.57
CA ALA A 258 24.17 -12.00 7.53
C ALA A 258 24.38 -11.16 8.81
N GLN A 259 24.57 -9.85 8.67
CA GLN A 259 24.80 -8.95 9.80
C GLN A 259 23.52 -8.68 10.60
N VAL A 260 22.37 -8.61 9.94
CA VAL A 260 21.06 -8.46 10.61
C VAL A 260 20.74 -9.66 11.47
N GLU A 261 21.00 -10.86 10.95
CA GLU A 261 20.82 -12.11 11.69
C GLU A 261 21.78 -12.17 12.89
N ALA A 262 23.06 -11.84 12.68
CA ALA A 262 24.06 -11.82 13.76
C ALA A 262 23.70 -10.84 14.89
N LEU A 263 23.09 -9.70 14.55
CA LEU A 263 22.70 -8.66 15.52
C LEU A 263 21.27 -8.85 16.08
N ARG A 264 20.48 -9.78 15.51
CA ARG A 264 19.05 -9.97 15.83
C ARG A 264 18.28 -8.65 15.88
N LEU A 265 18.52 -7.76 14.91
CA LEU A 265 17.93 -6.43 14.92
C LEU A 265 16.42 -6.49 14.73
N SER A 266 15.69 -5.75 15.56
CA SER A 266 14.26 -5.53 15.31
C SER A 266 14.07 -4.61 14.10
N SER A 267 12.93 -4.74 13.41
CA SER A 267 12.57 -3.92 12.24
C SER A 267 12.70 -2.40 12.51
N GLY A 268 12.35 -1.95 13.73
CA GLY A 268 12.52 -0.54 14.12
C GLY A 268 13.98 -0.09 14.23
N LYS A 269 14.89 -0.96 14.72
CA LYS A 269 16.32 -0.64 14.79
C LYS A 269 16.98 -0.66 13.41
N MET A 270 16.55 -1.57 12.53
CA MET A 270 16.97 -1.59 11.13
C MET A 270 16.54 -0.30 10.41
N THR A 271 15.28 0.10 10.57
CA THR A 271 14.76 1.34 9.99
C THR A 271 15.58 2.56 10.44
N ALA A 272 15.92 2.64 11.73
CA ALA A 272 16.78 3.72 12.24
C ALA A 272 18.19 3.69 11.64
N ALA A 273 18.78 2.51 11.43
CA ALA A 273 20.09 2.35 10.81
C ALA A 273 20.10 2.76 9.33
N VAL A 274 19.07 2.39 8.57
CA VAL A 274 18.87 2.80 7.16
C VAL A 274 18.71 4.31 7.04
N GLN A 275 17.91 4.92 7.92
CA GLN A 275 17.72 6.38 7.95
C GLN A 275 19.00 7.13 8.34
N TRP A 276 19.81 6.53 9.23
CA TRP A 276 21.12 7.07 9.58
C TRP A 276 22.09 7.00 8.39
N ALA A 277 22.18 5.85 7.72
CA ALA A 277 23.10 5.64 6.60
C ALA A 277 22.78 6.51 5.39
N SER A 278 21.49 6.65 5.07
CA SER A 278 21.02 7.51 3.98
C SER A 278 21.00 8.99 4.33
N ARG A 279 21.04 9.37 5.61
CA ARG A 279 20.73 10.73 6.10
C ARG A 279 19.33 11.21 5.71
N HIS A 280 18.43 10.30 5.35
CA HIS A 280 17.07 10.58 4.94
C HIS A 280 16.09 9.89 5.90
N ARG A 281 15.17 10.68 6.48
CA ARG A 281 14.24 10.20 7.51
C ARG A 281 13.18 9.23 7.02
N THR A 282 13.06 9.03 5.72
CA THR A 282 12.00 8.22 5.10
C THR A 282 12.52 7.16 4.15
N ARG A 283 13.84 7.07 3.95
CA ARG A 283 14.44 6.16 2.98
C ARG A 283 14.35 4.71 3.46
N ARG A 284 14.00 3.81 2.55
CA ARG A 284 13.91 2.36 2.80
C ARG A 284 15.19 1.65 2.34
N LEU A 285 15.39 0.42 2.80
CA LEU A 285 16.59 -0.36 2.49
C LEU A 285 16.74 -0.56 0.97
N GLU A 286 15.64 -0.86 0.28
CA GLU A 286 15.62 -1.06 -1.18
C GLU A 286 15.95 0.22 -1.98
N GLU A 287 15.89 1.37 -1.34
CA GLU A 287 16.06 2.68 -1.97
C GLU A 287 17.48 3.23 -1.75
N LEU A 288 18.35 2.50 -1.03
CA LEU A 288 19.72 2.93 -0.78
C LEU A 288 20.54 2.88 -2.06
N THR A 289 21.32 3.94 -2.27
CA THR A 289 22.43 3.93 -3.23
C THR A 289 23.55 3.00 -2.75
N GLU A 290 24.43 2.59 -3.66
CA GLU A 290 25.58 1.73 -3.36
C GLU A 290 26.44 2.31 -2.21
N ASP A 291 26.76 3.61 -2.25
CA ASP A 291 27.52 4.30 -1.20
C ASP A 291 26.79 4.37 0.15
N GLU A 292 25.45 4.48 0.15
CA GLU A 292 24.65 4.44 1.37
C GLU A 292 24.59 3.02 1.95
N ALA A 293 24.53 2.01 1.10
CA ALA A 293 24.57 0.61 1.49
C ALA A 293 25.91 0.23 2.12
N ASP A 294 27.04 0.62 1.52
CA ASP A 294 28.38 0.38 2.07
C ASP A 294 28.56 1.04 3.44
N ARG A 295 28.02 2.24 3.62
CA ARG A 295 28.01 2.93 4.92
C ARG A 295 27.19 2.17 5.97
N LEU A 296 26.03 1.63 5.58
CA LEU A 296 25.21 0.81 6.47
C LEU A 296 25.93 -0.48 6.86
N ILE A 297 26.51 -1.18 5.89
CA ILE A 297 27.26 -2.43 6.10
C ILE A 297 28.45 -2.19 7.03
N GLY A 298 29.23 -1.13 6.81
CA GLY A 298 30.35 -0.79 7.68
C GLY A 298 29.91 -0.52 9.12
N PHE A 299 28.82 0.23 9.31
CA PHE A 299 28.27 0.52 10.63
C PHE A 299 27.81 -0.75 11.36
N LEU A 300 27.07 -1.63 10.68
CA LEU A 300 26.59 -2.89 11.25
C LEU A 300 27.74 -3.85 11.56
N HIS A 301 28.77 -3.90 10.70
CA HIS A 301 29.98 -4.68 10.94
C HIS A 301 30.67 -4.28 12.25
N THR A 302 30.90 -2.98 12.48
CA THR A 302 31.49 -2.49 13.74
C THR A 302 30.65 -2.89 14.96
N LYS A 303 29.31 -2.90 14.84
CA LYS A 303 28.44 -3.35 15.94
C LYS A 303 28.51 -4.84 16.22
N VAL A 304 28.70 -5.66 15.19
CA VAL A 304 28.96 -7.10 15.35
C VAL A 304 30.28 -7.32 16.08
N GLU A 305 31.34 -6.59 15.71
CA GLU A 305 32.65 -6.69 16.35
C GLU A 305 32.61 -6.26 17.82
N GLU A 306 31.92 -5.16 18.15
CA GLU A 306 31.74 -4.69 19.54
C GLU A 306 31.08 -5.77 20.41
N ILE A 307 30.03 -6.43 19.91
CA ILE A 307 29.32 -7.49 20.64
C ILE A 307 30.23 -8.72 20.84
N ASN A 308 30.97 -9.11 19.81
CA ASN A 308 31.88 -10.25 19.89
C ASN A 308 33.01 -10.01 20.89
N GLN A 309 33.57 -8.79 20.94
CA GLN A 309 34.59 -8.42 21.92
C GLN A 309 34.03 -8.43 23.35
N GLN A 310 32.82 -7.93 23.58
CA GLN A 310 32.17 -7.96 24.89
C GLN A 310 31.91 -9.40 25.35
N ALA A 311 31.49 -10.29 24.45
CA ALA A 311 31.28 -11.70 24.77
C ALA A 311 32.59 -12.40 25.17
N GLN A 312 33.69 -12.13 24.47
CA GLN A 312 35.01 -12.69 24.80
C GLN A 312 35.53 -12.17 26.14
N GLN A 313 35.35 -10.88 26.44
CA GLN A 313 35.74 -10.30 27.72
C GLN A 313 34.93 -10.90 28.88
N ALA A 314 33.62 -11.09 28.71
CA ALA A 314 32.78 -11.74 29.71
C ALA A 314 33.19 -13.20 29.98
N GLN A 315 33.53 -13.95 28.92
CA GLN A 315 34.03 -15.32 29.05
C GLN A 315 35.40 -15.38 29.75
N ALA A 316 36.32 -14.47 29.43
CA ALA A 316 37.62 -14.37 30.09
C ALA A 316 37.50 -14.03 31.58
N GLN A 317 36.58 -13.13 31.94
CA GLN A 317 36.28 -12.78 33.34
C GLN A 317 35.66 -13.95 34.10
N GLN A 318 34.75 -14.70 33.49
CA GLN A 318 34.18 -15.91 34.10
C GLN A 318 35.24 -17.01 34.31
N ALA A 319 36.14 -17.21 33.34
CA ALA A 319 37.24 -18.17 33.47
C ALA A 319 38.23 -17.77 34.58
N GLN A 320 38.56 -16.48 34.70
CA GLN A 320 39.40 -15.96 35.80
C GLN A 320 38.73 -16.11 37.16
N ALA A 321 37.43 -15.84 37.27
CA ALA A 321 36.67 -16.03 38.52
C ALA A 321 36.60 -17.52 38.93
N GLN A 322 36.47 -18.43 37.96
CA GLN A 322 36.48 -19.88 38.21
C GLN A 322 37.86 -20.40 38.62
N ALA A 323 38.95 -19.86 38.04
CA ALA A 323 40.31 -20.20 38.44
C ALA A 323 40.62 -19.74 39.88
N GLN A 324 40.20 -18.53 40.26
CA GLN A 324 40.37 -18.00 41.62
C GLN A 324 39.52 -18.75 42.67
N ALA A 325 38.36 -19.29 42.29
CA ALA A 325 37.56 -20.15 43.15
C ALA A 325 38.15 -21.56 43.33
N GLY A 326 38.97 -22.04 42.38
CA GLY A 326 39.64 -23.34 42.44
C GLY A 326 40.90 -23.35 43.32
N GLU A 327 41.61 -22.23 43.44
CA GLU A 327 42.81 -22.09 44.29
C GLU A 327 42.49 -21.89 45.79
N GLY A 328 41.23 -21.59 46.13
CA GLY A 328 40.77 -21.44 47.52
C GLY A 328 40.36 -22.74 48.22
N ASN A 329 40.50 -23.89 47.57
CA ASN A 329 40.10 -25.18 48.12
C ASN A 329 41.18 -26.28 47.94
N ALA A 330 42.45 -25.87 47.85
CA ALA A 330 43.62 -26.73 47.92
C ALA A 330 44.46 -26.39 49.17
#